data_AF-A0A9X3XSI6-F1
#
_entry.id   AF-A0A9X3XSI6-F1
#
_cell.length_a   1.000
_cell.length_b   1.000
_cell.length_c   1.000
_cell.angle_alpha   90.00
_cell.angle_beta   90.00
_cell.angle_gamma   90.00
#
_symmetry.space_group_name_H-M   'P 1'
#
loop_
_entity.id
_entity.type
_entity.pdbx_description
1 polymer ?
#
loop_
_entity_poly.entity_id
_entity_poly.type
_entity_poly.pdbx_seq_one_letter_code
_entity_poly.pdbx_strand_id
1 'polypeptide(L)'
;MLEIAIKNILKEITNLEATPVFGVGKAPYLTYTVTPIDGGVVKQSQVEVKIIDHDYDNALEIREIILKKLDMENKVPSVVNSNVVLRSGLAGGGSLFNDAIQMWEVSCIFIINWRCKNE
;
A
#
# COMPACT_ATOMS: atom_id res chain seq x y z
N MET A 1 10.74 -1.75 9.19
CA MET A 1 11.44 -2.05 7.91
C MET A 1 10.46 -2.17 6.76
N LEU A 2 9.45 -3.06 6.84
CA LEU A 2 8.42 -3.16 5.81
C LEU A 2 7.68 -1.83 5.58
N GLU A 3 7.33 -1.09 6.64
CA GLU A 3 6.67 0.22 6.52
C GLU A 3 7.45 1.23 5.66
N ILE A 4 8.78 1.28 5.82
CA ILE A 4 9.66 2.15 5.02
C ILE A 4 9.67 1.69 3.57
N ALA A 5 9.75 0.37 3.34
CA ALA A 5 9.70 -0.20 1.99
C ALA A 5 8.37 0.12 1.30
N ILE A 6 7.24 -0.05 1.99
CA ILE A 6 5.90 0.29 1.47
C ILE A 6 5.81 1.78 1.15
N LYS A 7 6.22 2.66 2.08
CA LYS A 7 6.25 4.10 1.83
C LYS A 7 7.03 4.44 0.56
N ASN A 8 8.22 3.88 0.40
CA ASN A 8 9.08 4.14 -0.76
C ASN A 8 8.45 3.61 -2.06
N ILE A 9 7.91 2.39 -2.05
CA ILE A 9 7.25 1.79 -3.21
C ILE A 9 6.04 2.62 -3.63
N LEU A 10 5.18 3.00 -2.69
CA LEU A 10 3.99 3.81 -2.98
C LEU A 10 4.37 5.16 -3.57
N LYS A 11 5.38 5.83 -2.98
CA LYS A 11 5.89 7.11 -3.50
C LYS A 11 6.49 6.95 -4.90
N GLU A 12 7.26 5.90 -5.15
CA GLU A 12 7.88 5.62 -6.45
C GLU A 12 6.83 5.41 -7.55
N ILE A 13 5.79 4.62 -7.29
CA ILE A 13 4.82 4.26 -8.34
C ILE A 13 3.74 5.32 -8.57
N THR A 14 3.40 6.13 -7.56
CA THR A 14 2.31 7.12 -7.66
C THR A 14 2.81 8.56 -7.75
N ASN A 15 4.07 8.82 -7.36
CA ASN A 15 4.61 10.16 -7.15
C ASN A 15 3.81 11.00 -6.11
N LEU A 16 3.06 10.33 -5.22
CA LEU A 16 2.30 10.95 -4.14
C LEU A 16 3.02 10.82 -2.80
N GLU A 17 2.70 11.72 -1.87
CA GLU A 17 3.11 11.53 -0.48
C GLU A 17 2.32 10.39 0.16
N ALA A 18 3.05 9.50 0.84
CA ALA A 18 2.51 8.36 1.56
C ALA A 18 2.86 8.48 3.04
N THR A 19 1.83 8.58 3.88
CA THR A 19 1.97 8.78 5.32
C THR A 19 1.41 7.60 6.11
N PRO A 20 2.05 7.22 7.24
CA PRO A 20 1.53 6.14 8.06
C PRO A 20 0.26 6.59 8.78
N VAL A 21 -0.77 5.73 8.79
CA VAL A 21 -2.01 5.82 9.60
C VAL A 21 -2.96 6.99 9.28
N PHE A 22 -2.45 8.21 9.12
CA PHE A 22 -3.26 9.41 8.88
C PHE A 22 -2.66 10.27 7.78
N GLY A 23 -3.54 11.03 7.13
CA GLY A 23 -3.19 11.98 6.09
C GLY A 23 -2.69 13.29 6.66
N VAL A 24 -1.63 13.83 6.07
CA VAL A 24 -1.25 15.24 6.24
C VAL A 24 -0.94 15.81 4.86
N GLY A 25 -1.67 16.87 4.48
CA GLY A 25 -1.42 17.59 3.23
C GLY A 25 -2.64 17.78 2.36
N LYS A 26 -2.38 18.10 1.09
CA LYS A 26 -3.39 18.36 0.05
C LYS A 26 -3.65 17.08 -0.74
N ALA A 27 -4.92 16.77 -1.00
CA ALA A 27 -5.30 15.67 -1.87
C ALA A 27 -4.80 15.85 -3.32
N PRO A 28 -4.50 14.75 -4.04
CA PRO A 28 -4.50 13.36 -3.55
C PRO A 28 -3.27 13.02 -2.69
N TYR A 29 -3.48 12.18 -1.68
CA TYR A 29 -2.40 11.59 -0.89
C TYR A 29 -2.75 10.17 -0.47
N LEU A 30 -1.74 9.42 -0.01
CA LEU A 30 -1.88 8.05 0.42
C LEU A 30 -1.67 7.93 1.92
N THR A 31 -2.48 7.10 2.57
CA THR A 31 -2.16 6.58 3.90
C THR A 31 -1.92 5.08 3.83
N TYR A 32 -1.10 4.57 4.74
CA TYR A 32 -0.89 3.14 4.85
C TYR A 32 -0.80 2.68 6.30
N THR A 33 -1.25 1.45 6.55
CA THR A 33 -1.17 0.77 7.83
C THR A 33 -0.62 -0.62 7.62
N VAL A 34 0.37 -1.01 8.44
CA VAL A 34 0.98 -2.34 8.40
C VAL A 34 0.61 -3.06 9.69
N THR A 35 -0.03 -4.21 9.57
CA THR A 35 -0.40 -5.08 10.69
C THR A 35 0.32 -6.41 10.56
N PRO A 36 1.19 -6.79 11.51
CA PRO A 36 1.85 -8.10 11.46
C PRO A 36 0.82 -9.22 11.65
N ILE A 37 0.96 -10.29 10.86
CA ILE A 37 0.14 -11.50 10.98
C ILE A 37 0.98 -12.65 11.56
N ASP A 38 2.15 -12.89 10.97
CA ASP A 38 3.02 -14.01 11.36
C ASP A 38 4.52 -13.63 11.28
N GLY A 39 5.34 -14.30 12.08
CA GLY A 39 6.77 -14.08 12.22
C GLY A 39 7.64 -15.10 11.46
N GLY A 40 8.91 -15.23 11.87
CA GLY A 40 9.87 -16.19 11.30
C GLY A 40 10.81 -15.62 10.23
N VAL A 41 11.47 -16.52 9.49
CA VAL A 41 12.44 -16.17 8.42
C VAL A 41 11.74 -15.43 7.28
N VAL A 42 10.55 -15.88 6.91
CA VAL A 42 9.62 -15.16 6.04
C VAL A 42 8.44 -14.76 6.90
N LYS A 43 8.26 -13.44 7.08
CA LYS A 43 7.22 -12.83 7.89
C LYS A 43 5.99 -12.56 7.02
N GLN A 44 4.81 -12.54 7.61
CA GLN A 44 3.58 -12.16 6.94
C GLN A 44 2.95 -10.93 7.60
N SER A 45 2.47 -9.99 6.80
CA SER A 45 1.80 -8.79 7.29
C SER A 45 0.66 -8.38 6.37
N GLN A 46 -0.41 -7.86 6.93
CA GLN A 46 -1.44 -7.14 6.18
C GLN A 46 -0.97 -5.71 5.96
N VAL A 47 -1.15 -5.19 4.76
CA VAL A 47 -0.94 -3.77 4.46
C VAL A 47 -2.23 -3.21 3.88
N GLU A 48 -2.83 -2.27 4.59
CA GLU A 48 -3.92 -1.45 4.08
C GLU A 48 -3.33 -0.17 3.51
N VAL A 49 -3.69 0.17 2.28
CA VAL A 49 -3.38 1.45 1.63
C VAL A 49 -4.69 2.15 1.35
N LYS A 50 -4.82 3.41 1.80
CA LYS A 50 -5.97 4.25 1.47
C LYS A 50 -5.52 5.42 0.60
N ILE A 51 -6.27 5.64 -0.47
CA ILE A 51 -6.14 6.77 -1.38
C ILE A 51 -7.19 7.78 -0.97
N ILE A 52 -6.76 8.98 -0.62
CA ILE A 52 -7.64 10.05 -0.17
C ILE A 52 -7.70 11.13 -1.24
N ASP A 53 -8.89 11.33 -1.81
CA ASP A 53 -9.09 12.28 -2.90
C ASP A 53 -10.50 12.92 -2.89
N HIS A 54 -10.62 14.11 -3.47
CA HIS A 54 -11.90 14.75 -3.76
C HIS A 54 -12.57 14.17 -5.01
N ASP A 55 -11.77 13.67 -5.96
CA ASP A 55 -12.23 13.06 -7.20
C ASP A 55 -12.17 11.52 -7.09
N TYR A 56 -13.33 10.88 -7.20
CA TYR A 56 -13.43 9.43 -7.11
C TYR A 56 -12.73 8.73 -8.28
N ASP A 57 -12.89 9.25 -9.49
CA ASP A 57 -12.36 8.60 -10.69
C ASP A 57 -10.82 8.65 -10.69
N ASN A 58 -10.24 9.79 -10.28
CA ASN A 58 -8.80 9.90 -10.09
C ASN A 58 -8.29 8.94 -8.99
N ALA A 59 -9.04 8.78 -7.89
CA ALA A 59 -8.69 7.80 -6.85
C ALA A 59 -8.69 6.36 -7.39
N LEU A 60 -9.62 6.02 -8.29
CA LEU A 60 -9.66 4.72 -8.95
C LEU A 60 -8.45 4.52 -9.87
N GLU A 61 -8.03 5.53 -10.63
CA GLU A 61 -6.82 5.44 -11.47
C GLU A 61 -5.56 5.19 -10.63
N ILE A 62 -5.40 5.90 -9.52
CA ILE A 62 -4.31 5.69 -8.57
C ILE A 62 -4.36 4.28 -7.99
N ARG A 63 -5.56 3.78 -7.67
CA ARG A 63 -5.76 2.42 -7.18
C ARG A 63 -5.23 1.40 -8.18
N GLU A 64 -5.56 1.54 -9.46
CA GLU A 64 -5.09 0.61 -10.50
C GLU A 64 -3.57 0.63 -10.67
N ILE A 65 -2.91 1.78 -10.49
CA ILE A 65 -1.44 1.88 -10.47
C ILE A 65 -0.85 1.06 -9.31
N ILE A 66 -1.44 1.16 -8.12
CA ILE A 66 -1.00 0.43 -6.93
C ILE A 66 -1.23 -1.08 -7.12
N LEU A 67 -2.41 -1.48 -7.62
CA LEU A 67 -2.75 -2.89 -7.87
C LEU A 67 -1.78 -3.53 -8.87
N LYS A 68 -1.46 -2.86 -9.98
CA LYS A 68 -0.48 -3.36 -10.96
C LYS A 68 0.90 -3.65 -10.37
N LYS A 69 1.28 -2.98 -9.27
CA LYS A 69 2.57 -3.19 -8.61
C LYS A 69 2.50 -4.22 -7.49
N LEU A 70 1.43 -4.19 -6.69
CA LEU A 70 1.34 -4.94 -5.43
C LEU A 70 0.44 -6.18 -5.50
N ASP A 71 -0.43 -6.33 -6.50
CA ASP A 71 -1.16 -7.57 -6.72
C ASP A 71 -0.38 -8.47 -7.69
N MET A 72 0.59 -9.22 -7.13
CA MET A 72 1.61 -9.88 -7.92
C MET A 72 1.21 -11.30 -8.32
N GLU A 73 1.18 -11.58 -9.62
CA GLU A 73 1.07 -12.95 -10.11
C GLU A 73 2.27 -13.82 -9.71
N ASN A 74 2.06 -15.13 -9.59
CA ASN A 74 3.09 -16.10 -9.17
C ASN A 74 4.38 -16.06 -10.01
N LYS A 75 4.29 -15.68 -11.29
CA LYS A 75 5.45 -15.65 -12.21
C LYS A 75 6.27 -14.36 -12.12
N VAL A 76 5.72 -13.29 -11.54
CA VAL A 76 6.42 -12.00 -11.40
C VAL A 76 7.49 -12.10 -10.31
N PRO A 77 8.74 -11.66 -10.52
CA PRO A 77 9.76 -11.67 -9.48
C PRO A 77 9.36 -10.85 -8.24
N SER A 78 9.87 -11.22 -7.06
CA SER A 78 9.64 -10.45 -5.83
C SER A 78 10.12 -9.00 -5.95
N VAL A 79 9.39 -8.07 -5.32
CA VAL A 79 9.83 -6.67 -5.21
C VAL A 79 10.96 -6.59 -4.19
N VAL A 80 12.00 -5.85 -4.54
CA VAL A 80 13.13 -5.56 -3.66
C VAL A 80 13.17 -4.07 -3.42
N ASN A 81 13.03 -3.65 -2.17
CA ASN A 81 13.25 -2.27 -1.77
C ASN A 81 14.30 -2.26 -0.65
N SER A 82 15.48 -1.74 -0.94
CA SER A 82 16.64 -1.78 -0.03
C SER A 82 16.90 -3.21 0.47
N ASN A 83 16.80 -3.45 1.77
CA ASN A 83 17.01 -4.75 2.41
C ASN A 83 15.76 -5.63 2.51
N VAL A 84 14.58 -5.16 2.09
CA VAL A 84 13.33 -5.93 2.14
C VAL A 84 13.06 -6.58 0.79
N VAL A 85 12.79 -7.88 0.82
CA VAL A 85 12.26 -8.64 -0.32
C VAL A 85 10.83 -9.01 0.02
N LEU A 86 9.88 -8.69 -0.86
CA LEU A 86 8.46 -8.94 -0.61
C LEU A 86 7.72 -9.50 -1.82
N ARG A 87 6.64 -10.21 -1.51
CA ARG A 87 5.56 -10.57 -2.43
C ARG A 87 4.24 -10.22 -1.79
N SER A 88 3.33 -9.70 -2.59
CA SER A 88 2.01 -9.30 -2.13
C SER A 88 0.92 -9.78 -3.08
N GLY A 89 -0.28 -9.94 -2.53
CA GLY A 89 -1.50 -10.20 -3.29
C GLY A 89 -2.67 -9.45 -2.67
N LEU A 90 -3.61 -9.03 -3.51
CA LEU A 90 -4.83 -8.35 -3.06
C LEU A 90 -5.70 -9.32 -2.24
N ALA A 91 -6.13 -8.85 -1.07
CA ALA A 91 -6.98 -9.61 -0.15
C ALA A 91 -8.30 -8.91 0.16
N GLY A 92 -8.47 -7.66 -0.27
CA GLY A 92 -9.69 -6.91 -0.11
C GLY A 92 -9.50 -5.42 -0.38
N GLY A 93 -10.52 -4.64 -0.06
CA GLY A 93 -10.54 -3.20 -0.29
C GLY A 93 -11.96 -2.70 -0.39
N GLY A 94 -12.11 -1.39 -0.56
CA GLY A 94 -13.41 -0.75 -0.65
C GLY A 94 -13.32 0.72 -1.01
N SER A 95 -14.47 1.37 -1.01
CA SER A 95 -14.57 2.81 -1.21
C SER A 95 -15.61 3.37 -0.26
N LEU A 96 -15.28 4.49 0.38
CA LEU A 96 -16.15 5.20 1.29
C LEU A 96 -16.02 6.69 1.01
N PHE A 97 -17.13 7.42 0.94
CA PHE A 97 -17.08 8.87 1.03
C PHE A 97 -17.08 9.27 2.51
N ASN A 98 -16.04 9.98 2.94
CA ASN A 98 -15.93 10.48 4.31
C ASN A 98 -16.50 11.90 4.38
N ASP A 99 -17.74 11.99 4.86
CA ASP A 99 -18.47 13.26 4.99
C ASP A 99 -17.78 14.27 5.92
N ALA A 100 -16.97 13.83 6.89
CA ALA A 100 -16.32 14.76 7.82
C ALA A 100 -15.20 15.57 7.17
N ILE A 101 -14.50 14.98 6.19
CA ILE A 101 -13.42 15.63 5.43
C ILE A 101 -13.80 15.94 3.99
N GLN A 102 -15.01 15.54 3.55
CA GLN A 102 -15.53 15.70 2.19
C GLN A 102 -14.58 15.11 1.13
N MET A 103 -14.10 13.89 1.38
CA MET A 103 -13.18 13.18 0.48
C MET A 103 -13.56 11.71 0.37
N TRP A 104 -13.26 11.11 -0.78
CA TRP A 104 -13.27 9.67 -1.01
C TRP A 104 -12.05 9.03 -0.35
N GLU A 105 -12.30 7.95 0.38
CA GLU A 105 -11.31 6.99 0.84
C GLU A 105 -11.45 5.71 0.01
N VAL A 106 -10.51 5.46 -0.89
CA VAL A 106 -10.44 4.23 -1.67
C VAL A 106 -9.35 3.35 -1.09
N SER A 107 -9.72 2.20 -0.52
CA SER A 107 -8.78 1.31 0.17
C SER A 107 -8.45 0.05 -0.62
N CYS A 108 -7.22 -0.42 -0.48
CA CYS A 108 -6.75 -1.73 -0.90
C CYS A 108 -6.06 -2.41 0.27
N ILE A 109 -6.36 -3.69 0.48
CA ILE A 109 -5.77 -4.52 1.53
C ILE A 109 -4.95 -5.61 0.85
N PHE A 110 -3.67 -5.69 1.20
CA PHE A 110 -2.74 -6.68 0.68
C PHE A 110 -2.26 -7.62 1.80
N ILE A 111 -2.11 -8.89 1.48
CA ILE A 111 -1.32 -9.81 2.30
C ILE A 111 0.09 -9.86 1.72
N ILE A 112 1.08 -9.52 2.54
CA ILE A 112 2.47 -9.40 2.13
C ILE A 112 3.31 -10.42 2.88
N ASN A 113 3.97 -11.31 2.12
CA ASN A 113 5.04 -12.16 2.62
C ASN A 113 6.37 -11.47 2.36
N TRP A 114 7.19 -11.29 3.38
CA TRP A 114 8.42 -10.51 3.28
C TRP A 114 9.54 -11.04 4.17
N ARG A 115 10.78 -10.72 3.79
CA ARG A 115 11.97 -11.01 4.60
C ARG A 115 13.04 -9.95 4.40
N CYS A 116 14.01 -9.93 5.29
CA CYS A 116 15.22 -9.15 5.12
C CYS A 116 16.27 -9.96 4.35
N LYS A 117 17.06 -9.32 3.48
CA LYS A 117 18.12 -10.01 2.71
C LYS A 117 19.23 -10.59 3.59
N ASN A 118 19.47 -9.99 4.75
CA ASN A 118 20.62 -10.26 5.62
C ASN A 118 20.22 -10.78 7.01
N GLU A 119 19.08 -11.47 7.12
CA GLU A 119 18.70 -12.25 8.31
C GLU A 119 18.82 -13.75 8.04
#